data_AF-A0A529L489-F1
#
_entry.id   AF-A0A529L489-F1
#
_cell.length_a   1.000
_cell.length_b   1.000
_cell.length_c   1.000
_cell.angle_alpha   90.00
_cell.angle_beta   90.00
_cell.angle_gamma   90.00
#
_symmetry.space_group_name_H-M   'P 1'
#
loop_
_entity.id
_entity.type
_entity.pdbx_description
1 polymer ?
#
loop_
_entity_poly.entity_id
_entity_poly.type
_entity_poly.pdbx_seq_one_letter_code
_entity_poly.pdbx_strand_id
1 'polypeptide(L)'
;VVKYGGHAMGNLELGKAFARDIALLKQSGVNPIVVHGGGPQIGAMLTKMGIESKFEGGLRVTDQKTVEIVEMVLAGSINKEIVALINAEGEWAIGLCGKDGNMVFAEKARKTMIDPDSNIERVLDLG
;
A
#
# COMPACT_ATOMS: atom_id res chain seq x y z
N VAL A 1 6.02 3.90 -14.44
CA VAL A 1 5.27 3.62 -13.18
C VAL A 1 6.27 3.40 -12.07
N VAL A 2 6.12 4.04 -10.92
CA VAL A 2 7.06 3.99 -9.80
C VAL A 2 6.35 3.39 -8.58
N LYS A 3 6.90 2.30 -8.03
CA LYS A 3 6.41 1.73 -6.78
C LYS A 3 7.05 2.47 -5.61
N TYR A 4 6.27 3.26 -4.87
CA TYR A 4 6.69 3.88 -3.63
C TYR A 4 6.36 2.96 -2.44
N GLY A 5 7.31 2.73 -1.54
CA GLY A 5 7.17 1.71 -0.51
C GLY A 5 8.35 1.60 0.44
N GLY A 6 8.22 0.71 1.43
CA GLY A 6 9.27 0.42 2.40
C GLY A 6 9.50 1.54 3.43
N HIS A 7 10.69 1.54 4.01
CA HIS A 7 11.08 2.48 5.08
C HIS A 7 11.03 3.95 4.65
N ALA A 8 11.11 4.23 3.34
CA ALA A 8 11.01 5.58 2.81
C ALA A 8 9.68 6.29 3.12
N MET A 9 8.59 5.53 3.33
CA MET A 9 7.27 6.09 3.68
C MET A 9 7.13 6.49 5.14
N GLY A 10 8.05 6.08 6.01
CA GLY A 10 8.04 6.42 7.44
C GLY A 10 8.89 7.65 7.76
N ASN A 11 9.59 8.22 6.78
CA ASN A 11 10.50 9.34 6.96
C ASN A 11 10.05 10.52 6.08
N LEU A 12 9.67 11.62 6.74
CA LEU A 12 9.13 12.81 6.07
C LEU A 12 10.11 13.41 5.05
N GLU A 13 11.41 13.42 5.33
CA GLU A 13 12.40 14.00 4.43
C GLU A 13 12.58 13.14 3.17
N LEU A 14 12.52 11.81 3.30
CA LEU A 14 12.51 10.91 2.15
C LEU A 14 11.21 11.04 1.34
N GLY A 15 10.07 11.29 2.01
CA GLY A 15 8.78 11.56 1.35
C GLY A 15 8.82 12.84 0.51
N LYS A 16 9.38 13.93 1.05
CA LYS A 16 9.56 15.19 0.31
C LYS A 16 10.52 15.03 -0.86
N ALA A 17 11.66 14.36 -0.65
CA ALA A 17 12.62 14.10 -1.72
C ALA A 17 11.97 13.30 -2.87
N PHE A 18 11.21 12.26 -2.54
CA PHE A 18 10.46 11.48 -3.52
C PHE A 18 9.43 12.33 -4.28
N ALA A 19 8.65 13.16 -3.58
CA ALA A 19 7.67 14.04 -4.21
C ALA A 19 8.32 15.02 -5.19
N ARG A 20 9.48 15.59 -4.82
CA ARG A 20 10.27 16.46 -5.68
C ARG A 20 10.73 15.76 -6.95
N ASP A 21 11.20 14.52 -6.84
CA ASP A 21 11.62 13.73 -8.00
C ASP A 21 10.45 13.44 -8.94
N ILE A 22 9.27 13.11 -8.40
CA ILE A 22 8.05 12.91 -9.20
C ILE A 22 7.63 14.20 -9.90
N ALA A 23 7.68 15.32 -9.19
CA ALA A 23 7.37 16.63 -9.77
C ALA A 23 8.34 16.99 -10.90
N LEU A 24 9.64 16.79 -10.68
CA LEU A 24 10.67 17.02 -11.69
C LEU A 24 10.48 16.16 -12.95
N LEU A 25 10.14 14.87 -12.78
CA LEU A 25 9.81 14.00 -13.90
C LEU A 25 8.64 14.55 -14.71
N LYS A 26 7.59 15.01 -14.03
CA LYS A 26 6.42 15.61 -14.70
C LYS A 26 6.79 16.88 -15.48
N GLN A 27 7.56 17.78 -14.87
CA GLN A 27 8.04 19.02 -15.49
C GLN A 27 8.97 18.77 -16.67
N SER A 28 9.69 17.64 -16.65
CA SER A 28 10.55 17.20 -17.75
C SER A 28 9.78 16.56 -18.92
N GLY A 29 8.44 16.51 -18.84
CA GLY A 29 7.57 15.96 -19.88
C GLY A 29 7.24 14.47 -19.73
N VAL A 30 7.70 13.81 -18.66
CA VAL A 30 7.31 12.43 -18.33
C VAL A 30 5.91 12.43 -17.70
N ASN A 31 5.15 11.35 -17.84
CA ASN A 31 3.87 11.17 -17.14
C ASN A 31 4.01 10.10 -16.05
N PRO A 32 4.54 10.46 -14.86
CA PRO A 32 4.74 9.49 -13.79
C PRO A 32 3.40 8.99 -13.23
N ILE A 33 3.34 7.70 -12.93
CA ILE A 33 2.27 7.06 -12.16
C ILE A 33 2.92 6.46 -10.92
N VAL A 34 2.45 6.85 -9.74
CA VAL A 34 2.94 6.36 -8.45
C VAL A 34 2.00 5.30 -7.90
N VAL A 35 2.55 4.15 -7.53
CA VAL A 35 1.81 3.06 -6.86
C VAL A 35 2.38 2.88 -5.46
N HIS A 36 1.59 3.07 -4.41
CA HIS A 36 2.09 3.00 -3.03
C HIS A 36 1.58 1.77 -2.26
N GLY A 37 2.24 1.48 -1.14
CA GLY A 37 1.81 0.48 -0.15
C GLY A 37 1.63 1.17 1.20
N GLY A 38 1.83 0.44 2.29
CA GLY A 38 1.73 1.03 3.64
C GLY A 38 1.77 0.02 4.78
N GLY A 39 2.52 -1.07 4.64
CA GLY A 39 2.54 -2.18 5.61
C GLY A 39 2.75 -1.73 7.07
N PRO A 40 3.79 -0.91 7.36
CA PRO A 40 4.04 -0.40 8.71
C PRO A 40 2.90 0.46 9.28
N GLN A 41 2.33 1.35 8.45
CA GLN A 41 1.24 2.24 8.85
C GLN A 41 -0.06 1.48 9.11
N ILE A 42 -0.36 0.45 8.30
CA ILE A 42 -1.46 -0.48 8.55
C ILE A 42 -1.25 -1.17 9.90
N GLY A 43 -0.05 -1.72 10.14
CA GLY A 43 0.27 -2.38 11.40
C GLY A 43 0.08 -1.47 12.61
N ALA A 44 0.55 -0.22 12.52
CA ALA A 44 0.38 0.76 13.58
C ALA A 44 -1.10 1.07 13.87
N MET A 45 -1.95 1.14 12.84
CA MET A 45 -3.39 1.38 13.01
C MET A 45 -4.10 0.18 13.61
N LEU A 46 -3.80 -1.04 13.15
CA LEU A 46 -4.35 -2.28 13.71
C LEU A 46 -4.02 -2.40 15.20
N THR A 47 -2.76 -2.15 15.59
CA THR A 47 -2.34 -2.15 16.99
C THR A 47 -3.12 -1.15 17.83
N LYS A 48 -3.34 0.07 17.32
CA LYS A 48 -4.16 1.09 18.01
C LYS A 48 -5.61 0.65 18.23
N MET A 49 -6.14 -0.18 17.33
CA MET A 49 -7.49 -0.73 17.41
C MET A 49 -7.56 -2.08 18.15
N GLY A 50 -6.45 -2.56 18.73
CA GLY A 50 -6.39 -3.81 19.45
C GLY A 50 -6.50 -5.06 18.56
N ILE A 51 -6.21 -4.94 17.26
CA ILE A 51 -6.27 -6.04 16.30
C ILE A 51 -4.86 -6.55 16.03
N GLU A 52 -4.66 -7.85 16.23
CA GLU A 52 -3.38 -8.50 15.99
C GLU A 52 -3.12 -8.64 14.49
N SER A 53 -1.96 -8.15 14.04
CA SER A 53 -1.51 -8.26 12.67
C SER A 53 -0.85 -9.62 12.41
N LYS A 54 -1.50 -10.50 11.63
CA LYS A 54 -0.96 -11.82 11.27
C LYS A 54 -0.47 -11.88 9.82
N PHE A 55 0.56 -12.68 9.58
CA PHE A 55 1.13 -12.91 8.25
C PHE A 55 1.35 -14.41 8.02
N GLU A 56 1.00 -14.88 6.82
CA GLU A 56 1.24 -16.23 6.35
C GLU A 56 1.81 -16.21 4.92
N GLY A 57 2.91 -16.94 4.69
CA GLY A 57 3.54 -17.01 3.37
C GLY A 57 3.92 -15.65 2.78
N GLY A 58 4.26 -14.67 3.63
CA GLY A 58 4.60 -13.29 3.25
C GLY A 58 3.41 -12.38 2.94
N LEU A 59 2.17 -12.88 3.11
CA LEU A 59 0.94 -12.12 2.91
C LEU A 59 0.27 -11.85 4.25
N ARG A 60 -0.41 -10.71 4.36
CA ARG A 60 -1.20 -10.38 5.56
C ARG A 60 -2.49 -11.18 5.55
N VAL A 61 -2.77 -11.90 6.63
CA VAL A 61 -4.10 -12.46 6.87
C VAL A 61 -5.05 -11.30 7.15
N THR A 62 -6.08 -11.16 6.32
CA THR A 62 -6.91 -9.95 6.24
C THR A 62 -8.39 -10.33 6.24
N ASP A 63 -8.96 -10.43 7.44
CA ASP A 63 -10.40 -10.63 7.61
C ASP A 63 -11.21 -9.37 7.27
N GLN A 64 -12.53 -9.44 7.39
CA GLN A 64 -13.44 -8.34 7.06
C GLN A 64 -13.15 -7.05 7.85
N LYS A 65 -12.81 -7.14 9.14
CA LYS A 65 -12.48 -5.93 9.93
C LYS A 65 -11.13 -5.36 9.53
N THR A 66 -10.17 -6.25 9.24
CA THR A 66 -8.82 -5.87 8.82
C THR A 66 -8.85 -5.19 7.45
N VAL A 67 -9.66 -5.68 6.49
CA VAL A 67 -9.73 -5.08 5.15
C VAL A 67 -10.27 -3.65 5.18
N GLU A 68 -11.25 -3.37 6.03
CA GLU A 68 -11.80 -2.02 6.23
C GLU A 68 -10.72 -1.05 6.74
N ILE A 69 -9.89 -1.50 7.69
CA ILE A 69 -8.79 -0.69 8.23
C ILE A 69 -7.67 -0.50 7.19
N VAL A 70 -7.32 -1.56 6.46
CA VAL A 70 -6.35 -1.50 5.36
C VAL A 70 -6.79 -0.46 4.33
N GLU A 71 -8.07 -0.46 3.94
CA GLU A 71 -8.62 0.51 3.00
C GLU A 71 -8.53 1.93 3.53
N MET A 72 -8.98 2.18 4.77
CA MET A 72 -8.90 3.51 5.40
C MET A 72 -7.48 4.06 5.43
N VAL A 73 -6.50 3.22 5.76
CA VAL A 73 -5.09 3.64 5.85
C VAL A 73 -4.49 3.86 4.46
N LEU A 74 -4.70 2.94 3.52
CA LEU A 74 -4.10 3.03 2.20
C LEU A 74 -4.75 4.12 1.36
N ALA A 75 -6.08 4.05 1.13
CA ALA A 75 -6.79 4.99 0.26
C ALA A 75 -7.05 6.34 0.93
N GLY A 76 -7.09 6.38 2.26
CA GLY A 76 -7.20 7.59 3.05
C GLY A 76 -5.82 8.18 3.33
N SER A 77 -5.31 7.96 4.54
CA SER A 77 -4.18 8.74 5.08
C SER A 77 -2.95 8.76 4.18
N ILE A 78 -2.46 7.60 3.75
CA ILE A 78 -1.23 7.50 2.98
C ILE A 78 -1.38 8.07 1.57
N ASN A 79 -2.46 7.72 0.88
CA ASN A 79 -2.73 8.20 -0.47
C ASN A 79 -2.80 9.74 -0.49
N LYS A 80 -3.52 10.33 0.48
CA LYS A 80 -3.67 11.79 0.54
C LYS A 80 -2.41 12.50 1.03
N GLU A 81 -1.59 11.87 1.86
CA GLU A 81 -0.27 12.40 2.22
C GLU A 81 0.67 12.51 1.01
N ILE A 82 0.75 11.47 0.17
CA ILE A 82 1.57 11.48 -1.06
C ILE A 82 1.07 12.56 -2.02
N VAL A 83 -0.25 12.65 -2.22
CA VAL A 83 -0.86 13.70 -3.05
C VAL A 83 -0.50 15.09 -2.53
N ALA A 84 -0.62 15.32 -1.21
CA ALA A 84 -0.29 16.60 -0.61
C ALA A 84 1.19 16.97 -0.79
N LEU A 85 2.11 16.01 -0.63
CA LEU A 85 3.54 16.22 -0.83
C LEU A 85 3.87 16.59 -2.29
N ILE A 86 3.30 15.88 -3.27
CA ILE A 86 3.51 16.21 -4.69
C ILE A 86 2.92 17.58 -5.02
N ASN A 87 1.73 17.89 -4.49
CA ASN A 87 1.10 19.19 -4.69
C ASN A 87 1.92 20.34 -4.11
N ALA A 88 2.60 20.10 -2.98
CA ALA A 88 3.48 21.08 -2.36
C ALA A 88 4.74 21.39 -3.20
N GLU A 89 5.15 20.50 -4.10
CA GLU A 89 6.27 20.71 -5.03
C GLU A 89 5.82 21.39 -6.35
N GLY A 90 4.57 21.85 -6.44
CA GLY A 90 4.07 22.68 -7.53
C GLY A 90 3.40 21.91 -8.69
N GLU A 91 3.27 20.60 -8.58
CA GLU A 91 2.55 19.76 -9.55
C GLU A 91 1.15 19.39 -9.06
N TRP A 92 0.34 18.75 -9.91
CA TRP A 92 -1.00 18.28 -9.52
C TRP A 92 -1.07 16.76 -9.49
N ALA A 93 -1.38 16.22 -8.31
CA ALA A 93 -1.62 14.80 -8.10
C ALA A 93 -3.09 14.50 -7.80
N ILE A 94 -3.57 13.39 -8.35
CA ILE A 94 -4.87 12.81 -8.02
C ILE A 94 -4.62 11.44 -7.39
N GLY A 95 -5.14 11.25 -6.18
CA GLY A 95 -5.02 10.01 -5.44
C GLY A 95 -6.25 9.14 -5.63
N LEU A 96 -6.07 7.96 -6.24
CA LEU A 96 -7.12 6.99 -6.56
C LEU A 96 -6.80 5.63 -5.92
N CYS A 97 -7.83 4.80 -5.78
CA CYS A 97 -7.76 3.39 -5.45
C CYS A 97 -8.47 2.55 -6.52
N GLY A 98 -8.37 1.22 -6.44
CA GLY A 98 -8.94 0.32 -7.46
C GLY A 98 -10.45 0.46 -7.67
N LYS A 99 -11.19 0.92 -6.65
CA LYS A 99 -12.65 1.12 -6.70
C LYS A 99 -13.04 2.35 -7.54
N ASP A 100 -12.16 3.34 -7.66
CA ASP A 100 -12.45 4.58 -8.38
C ASP A 100 -12.57 4.28 -9.88
N GLY A 101 -13.77 4.41 -10.43
CA GLY A 101 -14.07 4.09 -11.82
C GLY A 101 -13.88 2.62 -12.19
N ASN A 102 -13.90 1.70 -11.21
CA ASN A 102 -13.57 0.28 -11.39
C ASN A 102 -12.22 0.07 -12.09
N MET A 103 -11.22 0.88 -11.72
CA MET A 103 -9.88 0.86 -12.32
C MET A 103 -9.17 -0.48 -12.15
N VAL A 104 -9.38 -1.17 -11.03
CA VAL A 104 -8.75 -2.46 -10.74
C VAL A 104 -9.78 -3.44 -10.19
N PHE A 105 -9.89 -4.59 -10.86
CA PHE A 105 -10.65 -5.74 -10.38
C PHE A 105 -9.74 -6.68 -9.62
N ALA A 106 -10.26 -7.28 -8.55
CA ALA A 106 -9.53 -8.20 -7.71
C ALA A 106 -10.31 -9.51 -7.54
N GLU A 107 -9.57 -10.61 -7.44
CA GLU A 107 -10.07 -11.92 -7.07
C GLU A 107 -9.39 -12.39 -5.78
N LYS A 108 -10.07 -13.25 -5.00
CA LYS A 108 -9.49 -13.77 -3.76
C LYS A 108 -8.22 -14.55 -4.08
N ALA A 109 -7.10 -14.14 -3.48
CA ALA A 109 -5.81 -14.79 -3.68
C ALA A 109 -5.89 -16.24 -3.18
N ARG A 110 -5.47 -17.19 -4.04
CA ARG A 110 -5.28 -18.59 -3.67
C ARG A 110 -3.78 -18.86 -3.70
N LYS A 111 -3.19 -19.10 -2.54
CA LYS A 111 -1.77 -19.43 -2.42
C LYS A 111 -1.64 -20.74 -1.67
N THR A 112 -0.80 -21.63 -2.18
CA THR A 112 -0.44 -22.85 -1.49
C THR A 112 0.95 -22.72 -0.89
N MET A 113 1.21 -23.49 0.16
CA MET A 113 2.51 -23.62 0.79
C MET A 113 2.76 -25.10 1.06
N ILE A 114 3.99 -25.55 0.77
CA ILE A 114 4.45 -26.88 1.16
C ILE A 114 4.98 -26.78 2.58
N ASP A 115 4.40 -27.56 3.48
CA ASP A 115 4.86 -27.66 4.86
C ASP A 115 6.25 -28.35 4.89
N PRO A 116 7.28 -27.72 5.48
CA PRO A 116 8.65 -28.25 5.43
C PRO A 116 8.83 -29.61 6.12
N ASP A 117 8.01 -29.89 7.14
CA ASP A 117 8.15 -31.07 7.98
C ASP A 117 7.40 -32.28 7.39
N SER A 118 6.24 -32.03 6.77
CA SER A 118 5.36 -33.06 6.23
C SER A 118 5.39 -33.21 4.70
N ASN A 119 5.97 -32.24 3.98
CA ASN A 119 5.90 -32.11 2.51
C ASN A 119 4.47 -32.08 1.95
N ILE A 120 3.45 -31.83 2.79
CA ILE A 120 2.06 -31.71 2.34
C ILE A 120 1.82 -30.28 1.83
N GLU A 121 1.20 -30.18 0.66
CA GLU A 121 0.71 -28.91 0.14
C GLU A 121 -0.59 -28.52 0.86
N ARG A 122 -0.61 -27.32 1.45
CA ARG A 122 -1.81 -26.73 2.06
C ARG A 122 -2.15 -25.40 1.42
N VAL A 123 -3.44 -25.12 1.32
CA VAL A 123 -3.94 -23.79 0.92
C VAL A 123 -3.82 -22.85 2.12
N LEU A 124 -3.24 -21.67 1.92
CA LEU A 124 -3.17 -20.62 2.93
C LEU A 124 -4.54 -19.98 3.09
N ASP A 125 -5.04 -19.89 4.32
CA ASP A 125 -6.22 -19.10 4.64
C ASP A 125 -5.79 -17.67 4.96
N LEU A 126 -6.11 -16.75 4.06
CA LEU A 126 -5.73 -15.34 4.16
C LEU A 126 -6.88 -14.47 4.70
N GLY A 127 -7.92 -15.07 5.27
CA GLY A 127 -9.20 -14.42 5.59
C GLY A 127 -10.20 -14.55 4.45
#